data_AF-A0A1Y2A6U8-F1
#
_entry.id   AF-A0A1Y2A6U8-F1
#
_cell.length_a   1.000
_cell.length_b   1.000
_cell.length_c   1.000
_cell.angle_alpha   90.00
_cell.angle_beta   90.00
_cell.angle_gamma   90.00
#
_symmetry.space_group_name_H-M   'P 1'
#
loop_
_entity.id
_entity.type
_entity.pdbx_description
1 polymer ?
#
loop_
_entity_poly.entity_id
_entity_poly.type
_entity_poly.pdbx_seq_one_letter_code
_entity_poly.pdbx_strand_id
1 'polypeptide(L)'
;MFIFIILLSLCQTAIAVSPLVDLSYTKIQGTALSSGVTQWLGVRYAAPPVGTLRFAAPIDPPATTGGIVVDATRFQPICLPNSPTDFTMKPNKRFTVAEDCLFVNVFAPSGATPESKLGVMYFVQGGGFGSNSNANFNGSDLALFGNIVVVQVNYRVGVFGFAQSKEIKAGGSLNNGLKDVVQGLKWTKQHISSFGGNPEQMVASGDSAGASALALLLAAFADNDPGLFKGVIMESPSVATIRSLEQGQEQYACLTNATKCNKTADTLACLRSLNATALQTTTCQFNPHLDDDLVKKPSLDSFAAGAVLKIPTIAGTCTDEGTKNVPKDTNTTAQALQFVNDQAFGALSNSSLSLIAQTYLNAPQPVFPNSGRMWRQLANAHGDFRAHCITARLQDGLAAAGTTTYNYRYAVLDEQQEALGFGAYHTVELNGVFGAANTDGAPPASYRSNGTNAAIVPITMAYWASFVKTLDPNADRAPGTPEWKPWTVAGQERLRFQTGNIGMEKMNDTQNARCTMLNPMLAAVEVPTSKPGTLELNSASGVGNASSTGPGIPQAQSGGDMPSLATAANPIPLCLQRMTGVALFVSALLSL
;
A
#
# COMPACT_ATOMS: atom_id res chain seq x y z
N MET A 1 -55.71 48.99 6.19
CA MET A 1 -55.79 47.52 6.06
C MET A 1 -54.37 47.03 5.84
N PHE A 2 -53.65 46.70 6.92
CA PHE A 2 -52.25 46.26 6.87
C PHE A 2 -52.22 44.74 6.71
N ILE A 3 -51.64 44.26 5.61
CA ILE A 3 -51.45 42.84 5.32
C ILE A 3 -50.15 42.42 6.01
N PHE A 4 -50.26 41.58 7.04
CA PHE A 4 -49.12 40.88 7.65
C PHE A 4 -48.79 39.65 6.79
N ILE A 5 -47.63 39.67 6.13
CA ILE A 5 -47.06 38.49 5.47
C ILE A 5 -46.30 37.70 6.54
N ILE A 6 -46.85 36.55 6.94
CA ILE A 6 -46.17 35.59 7.82
C ILE A 6 -45.18 34.79 6.95
N LEU A 7 -43.89 35.07 7.09
CA LEU A 7 -42.83 34.16 6.61
C LEU A 7 -42.82 32.91 7.50
N LEU A 8 -43.39 31.82 7.00
CA LEU A 8 -43.16 30.48 7.54
C LEU A 8 -41.71 30.07 7.21
N SER A 9 -40.82 30.21 8.19
CA SER A 9 -39.51 29.55 8.17
C SER A 9 -39.75 28.05 8.24
N LEU A 10 -39.67 27.38 7.09
CA LEU A 10 -39.54 25.92 7.01
C LEU A 10 -38.18 25.56 7.61
N CYS A 11 -38.18 25.23 8.90
CA CYS A 11 -37.05 24.57 9.55
C CYS A 11 -36.95 23.17 8.93
N GLN A 12 -36.14 23.02 7.88
CA GLN A 12 -35.75 21.71 7.38
C GLN A 12 -34.93 21.04 8.48
N THR A 13 -35.56 20.15 9.23
CA THR A 13 -34.84 19.22 10.10
C THR A 13 -34.06 18.28 9.18
N ALA A 14 -32.80 18.62 8.91
CA ALA A 14 -31.88 17.72 8.22
C ALA A 14 -31.72 16.48 9.09
N ILE A 15 -32.31 15.36 8.67
CA ILE A 15 -32.21 14.08 9.38
C ILE A 15 -30.84 13.50 9.03
N ALA A 16 -29.99 13.35 10.06
CA ALA A 16 -28.70 12.68 9.96
C ALA A 16 -28.83 11.28 9.30
N VAL A 17 -27.79 10.77 8.64
CA VAL A 17 -27.84 9.46 7.97
C VAL A 17 -28.26 8.42 9.01
N SER A 18 -29.44 7.84 8.79
CA SER A 18 -29.94 6.76 9.62
C SER A 18 -28.98 5.58 9.51
N PRO A 19 -28.58 4.94 10.63
CA PRO A 19 -27.85 3.67 10.56
C PRO A 19 -28.60 2.60 9.74
N LEU A 20 -29.92 2.71 9.59
CA LEU A 20 -30.70 1.93 8.63
C LEU A 20 -30.65 2.60 7.24
N VAL A 21 -30.00 1.95 6.28
CA VAL A 21 -29.83 2.42 4.90
C VAL A 21 -30.56 1.49 3.93
N ASP A 22 -31.31 2.05 2.99
CA ASP A 22 -31.95 1.33 1.88
C ASP A 22 -31.15 1.53 0.59
N LEU A 23 -30.59 0.43 0.07
CA LEU A 23 -29.75 0.41 -1.12
C LEU A 23 -30.50 -0.10 -2.35
N SER A 24 -31.84 -0.12 -2.32
CA SER A 24 -32.76 -0.68 -3.30
C SER A 24 -32.72 -2.21 -3.46
N TYR A 25 -31.54 -2.83 -3.53
CA TYR A 25 -31.41 -4.29 -3.56
C TYR A 25 -31.40 -4.91 -2.15
N THR A 26 -31.08 -4.11 -1.12
CA THR A 26 -31.03 -4.56 0.27
C THR A 26 -31.24 -3.41 1.25
N LYS A 27 -31.74 -3.73 2.44
CA LYS A 27 -31.75 -2.84 3.60
C LYS A 27 -30.69 -3.30 4.59
N ILE A 28 -29.85 -2.39 5.04
CA ILE A 28 -28.75 -2.70 5.96
C ILE A 28 -28.85 -1.88 7.24
N GLN A 29 -28.50 -2.49 8.36
CA GLN A 29 -28.41 -1.85 9.67
C GLN A 29 -26.95 -1.74 10.09
N GLY A 30 -26.42 -0.51 10.10
CA GLY A 30 -25.10 -0.18 10.65
C GLY A 30 -25.15 0.18 12.14
N THR A 31 -24.05 0.73 12.63
CA THR A 31 -23.87 1.17 14.02
C THR A 31 -23.48 2.64 14.06
N ALA A 32 -24.27 3.47 14.75
CA ALA A 32 -23.82 4.81 15.16
C ALA A 32 -22.94 4.70 16.40
N LEU A 33 -21.72 5.20 16.33
CA LEU A 33 -20.76 5.22 17.42
C LEU A 33 -20.90 6.52 18.23
N SER A 34 -20.60 6.45 19.53
CA SER A 34 -20.57 7.62 20.41
C SER A 34 -19.51 8.65 20.02
N SER A 35 -18.54 8.26 19.19
CA SER A 35 -17.51 9.15 18.62
C SER A 35 -18.03 10.11 17.55
N GLY A 36 -19.29 9.96 17.10
CA GLY A 36 -19.84 10.80 16.03
C GLY A 36 -19.58 10.27 14.62
N VAL A 37 -19.33 8.96 14.49
CA VAL A 37 -19.22 8.24 13.21
C VAL A 37 -20.30 7.16 13.15
N THR A 38 -20.89 6.97 11.97
CA THR A 38 -21.71 5.80 11.67
C THR A 38 -20.95 4.88 10.73
N GLN A 39 -20.98 3.57 11.03
CA GLN A 39 -20.29 2.55 10.26
C GLN A 39 -21.25 1.47 9.77
N TRP A 40 -20.99 0.99 8.55
CA TRP A 40 -21.67 -0.14 7.92
C TRP A 40 -20.60 -1.11 7.44
N LEU A 41 -20.45 -2.21 8.17
CA LEU A 41 -19.39 -3.20 7.98
C LEU A 41 -19.98 -4.44 7.33
N GLY A 42 -19.29 -4.99 6.32
CA GLY A 42 -19.71 -6.23 5.67
C GLY A 42 -20.83 -6.07 4.65
N VAL A 43 -20.92 -4.92 3.97
CA VAL A 43 -21.93 -4.67 2.94
C VAL A 43 -21.52 -5.37 1.64
N ARG A 44 -22.38 -6.21 1.09
CA ARG A 44 -22.06 -7.01 -0.10
C ARG A 44 -22.13 -6.16 -1.37
N TYR A 45 -21.02 -5.99 -2.08
CA TYR A 45 -21.00 -5.24 -3.34
C TYR A 45 -21.09 -6.12 -4.59
N ALA A 46 -20.93 -7.44 -4.44
CA ALA A 46 -21.02 -8.42 -5.50
C ALA A 46 -21.52 -9.78 -4.97
N ALA A 47 -22.05 -10.62 -5.85
CA ALA A 47 -22.47 -11.98 -5.49
C ALA A 47 -21.27 -12.82 -4.95
N PRO A 48 -21.50 -13.78 -4.03
CA PRO A 48 -20.45 -14.68 -3.56
C PRO A 48 -19.72 -15.36 -4.73
N PRO A 49 -18.39 -15.26 -4.85
CA PRO A 49 -17.66 -15.79 -5.99
C PRO A 49 -17.35 -17.30 -5.83
N VAL A 50 -18.35 -18.08 -5.40
CA VAL A 50 -18.25 -19.51 -5.09
C VAL A 50 -18.88 -20.37 -6.18
N GLY A 51 -18.58 -21.67 -6.18
CA GLY A 51 -19.18 -22.62 -7.12
C GLY A 51 -18.89 -22.23 -8.58
N THR A 52 -19.94 -22.01 -9.38
CA THR A 52 -19.79 -21.61 -10.79
C THR A 52 -19.21 -20.20 -10.96
N LEU A 53 -19.37 -19.33 -9.95
CA LEU A 53 -18.78 -17.98 -9.96
C LEU A 53 -17.31 -17.97 -9.53
N ARG A 54 -16.76 -19.11 -9.09
CA ARG A 54 -15.32 -19.26 -8.91
C ARG A 54 -14.63 -19.09 -10.26
N PHE A 55 -13.62 -18.22 -10.29
CA PHE A 55 -12.89 -17.79 -11.49
C PHE A 55 -13.74 -17.03 -12.53
N ALA A 56 -14.93 -16.54 -12.17
CA ALA A 56 -15.75 -15.68 -13.02
C ALA A 56 -15.62 -14.20 -12.59
N ALA A 57 -15.98 -13.29 -13.49
CA ALA A 57 -16.08 -11.87 -13.18
C ALA A 57 -17.13 -11.66 -12.06
N PRO A 58 -16.93 -10.68 -11.17
CA PRO A 58 -17.95 -10.35 -10.19
C PRO A 58 -19.22 -9.86 -10.89
N ILE A 59 -20.37 -10.20 -10.31
CA ILE A 59 -21.68 -9.74 -10.74
C ILE A 59 -22.37 -9.03 -9.58
N ASP A 60 -23.42 -8.26 -9.90
CA ASP A 60 -24.19 -7.52 -8.91
C ASP A 60 -24.67 -8.41 -7.75
N PRO A 61 -24.74 -7.85 -6.53
CA PRO A 61 -25.13 -8.62 -5.36
C PRO A 61 -26.59 -9.08 -5.48
N PRO A 62 -26.93 -10.27 -4.98
CA PRO A 62 -28.32 -10.73 -4.99
C PRO A 62 -29.19 -9.81 -4.12
N ALA A 63 -30.40 -9.52 -4.60
CA ALA A 63 -31.36 -8.76 -3.83
C ALA A 63 -31.83 -9.56 -2.61
N THR A 64 -31.91 -8.89 -1.46
CA THR A 64 -32.58 -9.46 -0.28
C THR A 64 -34.08 -9.33 -0.45
N THR A 65 -34.83 -10.39 -0.17
CA THR A 65 -36.28 -10.44 -0.35
C THR A 65 -37.01 -10.46 0.99
N GLY A 66 -38.31 -10.16 0.99
CA GLY A 66 -39.16 -10.29 2.17
C GLY A 66 -38.96 -9.21 3.25
N GLY A 67 -38.34 -8.07 2.91
CA GLY A 67 -38.16 -6.94 3.84
C GLY A 67 -37.12 -7.19 4.94
N ILE A 68 -36.30 -8.22 4.80
CA ILE A 68 -35.21 -8.55 5.74
C ILE A 68 -34.21 -7.39 5.77
N VAL A 69 -33.86 -6.96 6.98
CA VAL A 69 -32.76 -6.01 7.21
C VAL A 69 -31.51 -6.81 7.53
N VAL A 70 -30.47 -6.62 6.72
CA VAL A 70 -29.17 -7.29 6.90
C VAL A 70 -28.36 -6.55 7.97
N ASP A 71 -27.78 -7.33 8.89
CA ASP A 71 -26.85 -6.82 9.89
C ASP A 71 -25.53 -6.41 9.22
N ALA A 72 -25.23 -5.11 9.25
CA ALA A 72 -23.97 -4.51 8.80
C ALA A 72 -23.19 -3.91 9.98
N THR A 73 -23.26 -4.53 11.16
CA THR A 73 -22.54 -4.07 12.36
C THR A 73 -21.18 -4.75 12.56
N ARG A 74 -20.83 -5.73 11.71
CA ARG A 74 -19.61 -6.56 11.84
C ARG A 74 -18.94 -6.77 10.49
N PHE A 75 -17.62 -6.76 10.50
CA PHE A 75 -16.84 -7.17 9.35
C PHE A 75 -17.18 -8.61 8.95
N GLN A 76 -17.32 -8.84 7.65
CA GLN A 76 -17.44 -10.15 7.04
C GLN A 76 -16.06 -10.71 6.68
N PRO A 77 -15.95 -12.00 6.31
CA PRO A 77 -14.66 -12.60 5.99
C PRO A 77 -13.89 -11.83 4.91
N ILE A 78 -12.58 -11.78 5.07
CA ILE A 78 -11.65 -11.32 4.03
C ILE A 78 -11.39 -12.46 3.05
N CYS A 79 -10.85 -12.14 1.87
CA CYS A 79 -10.66 -13.14 0.82
C CYS A 79 -9.56 -14.14 1.16
N LEU A 80 -9.80 -15.41 0.82
CA LEU A 80 -8.87 -16.51 1.01
C LEU A 80 -7.52 -16.21 0.32
N PRO A 81 -6.39 -16.20 1.06
CA PRO A 81 -5.09 -15.88 0.51
C PRO A 81 -4.58 -17.02 -0.37
N ASN A 82 -3.59 -16.72 -1.21
CA ASN A 82 -2.94 -17.68 -2.07
C ASN A 82 -2.29 -18.81 -1.26
N SER A 83 -1.56 -18.46 -0.19
CA SER A 83 -0.79 -19.43 0.60
C SER A 83 -1.60 -19.95 1.79
N PRO A 84 -1.56 -21.27 2.08
CA PRO A 84 -2.14 -21.80 3.30
C PRO A 84 -1.36 -21.40 4.57
N THR A 85 -0.12 -20.92 4.42
CA THR A 85 0.73 -20.46 5.55
C THR A 85 0.72 -18.94 5.72
N ASP A 86 -0.11 -18.23 4.95
CA ASP A 86 -0.27 -16.79 5.08
C ASP A 86 -0.69 -16.40 6.51
N PHE A 87 -0.24 -15.24 6.99
CA PHE A 87 -0.54 -14.80 8.35
C PHE A 87 -2.06 -14.63 8.59
N THR A 88 -2.83 -14.34 7.55
CA THR A 88 -4.28 -14.21 7.63
C THR A 88 -4.99 -15.54 7.91
N MET A 89 -4.33 -16.67 7.65
CA MET A 89 -4.84 -18.01 7.98
C MET A 89 -4.68 -18.36 9.47
N LYS A 90 -3.94 -17.56 10.24
CA LYS A 90 -3.79 -17.76 11.68
C LYS A 90 -5.00 -17.20 12.43
N PRO A 91 -5.38 -17.76 13.60
CA PRO A 91 -6.46 -17.21 14.40
C PRO A 91 -6.27 -15.71 14.67
N ASN A 92 -7.25 -14.91 14.25
CA ASN A 92 -7.22 -13.47 14.38
C ASN A 92 -8.56 -12.95 14.91
N LYS A 93 -8.53 -11.94 15.77
CA LYS A 93 -9.76 -11.32 16.33
C LYS A 93 -10.42 -10.32 15.37
N ARG A 94 -9.66 -9.81 14.38
CA ARG A 94 -10.08 -8.73 13.48
C ARG A 94 -10.78 -9.23 12.22
N PHE A 95 -10.44 -10.43 11.77
CA PHE A 95 -10.96 -10.98 10.54
C PHE A 95 -11.05 -12.50 10.63
N THR A 96 -11.95 -13.02 9.82
CA THR A 96 -11.99 -14.42 9.40
C THR A 96 -11.73 -14.46 7.90
N VAL A 97 -11.48 -15.63 7.34
CA VAL A 97 -11.13 -15.79 5.94
C VAL A 97 -12.10 -16.76 5.27
N ALA A 98 -12.63 -16.40 4.10
CA ALA A 98 -13.51 -17.26 3.30
C ALA A 98 -13.40 -16.96 1.80
N GLU A 99 -13.96 -17.83 0.97
CA GLU A 99 -14.12 -17.57 -0.46
C GLU A 99 -15.27 -16.57 -0.72
N ASP A 100 -16.35 -16.63 0.07
CA ASP A 100 -17.35 -15.57 0.09
C ASP A 100 -16.83 -14.36 0.86
N CYS A 101 -16.26 -13.40 0.13
CA CYS A 101 -15.50 -12.30 0.71
C CYS A 101 -15.72 -10.93 0.04
N LEU A 102 -16.61 -10.82 -0.95
CA LEU A 102 -16.79 -9.57 -1.73
C LEU A 102 -17.68 -8.56 -0.98
N PHE A 103 -17.07 -7.94 0.02
CA PHE A 103 -17.69 -6.95 0.90
C PHE A 103 -16.94 -5.61 0.85
N VAL A 104 -17.71 -4.54 1.05
CA VAL A 104 -17.21 -3.22 1.37
C VAL A 104 -17.59 -2.83 2.79
N ASN A 105 -16.83 -1.91 3.36
CA ASN A 105 -17.12 -1.29 4.66
C ASN A 105 -17.16 0.23 4.48
N VAL A 106 -18.17 0.89 5.05
CA VAL A 106 -18.39 2.34 4.91
C VAL A 106 -18.34 3.01 6.28
N PHE A 107 -17.61 4.12 6.38
CA PHE A 107 -17.53 4.97 7.56
C PHE A 107 -17.85 6.40 7.16
N ALA A 108 -18.79 7.04 7.84
CA ALA A 108 -19.19 8.42 7.57
C ALA A 108 -19.43 9.19 8.89
N PRO A 109 -19.22 10.53 8.92
CA PRO A 109 -19.65 11.35 10.04
C PRO A 109 -21.14 11.14 10.32
N SER A 110 -21.51 10.89 11.57
CA SER A 110 -22.91 10.61 11.95
C SER A 110 -23.85 11.75 11.60
N GLY A 111 -23.37 13.00 11.57
CA GLY A 111 -24.14 14.17 11.19
C GLY A 111 -24.29 14.39 9.68
N ALA A 112 -23.68 13.54 8.83
CA ALA A 112 -23.88 13.60 7.40
C ALA A 112 -25.36 13.32 7.06
N THR A 113 -25.79 13.72 5.86
CA THR A 113 -27.10 13.45 5.28
C THR A 113 -26.89 13.03 3.82
N PRO A 114 -27.87 12.39 3.15
CA PRO A 114 -27.75 12.09 1.72
C PRO A 114 -27.45 13.32 0.83
N GLU A 115 -27.76 14.52 1.32
CA GLU A 115 -27.52 15.81 0.70
C GLU A 115 -26.15 16.42 1.04
N SER A 116 -25.39 15.86 1.98
CA SER A 116 -24.10 16.41 2.43
C SER A 116 -23.01 16.40 1.36
N LYS A 117 -23.07 15.46 0.40
CA LYS A 117 -22.12 15.35 -0.73
C LYS A 117 -20.66 15.41 -0.30
N LEU A 118 -20.28 14.64 0.73
CA LEU A 118 -18.91 14.58 1.22
C LEU A 118 -17.97 13.90 0.22
N GLY A 119 -16.70 14.31 0.18
CA GLY A 119 -15.67 13.59 -0.59
C GLY A 119 -15.56 12.13 -0.14
N VAL A 120 -15.29 11.22 -1.06
CA VAL A 120 -15.25 9.78 -0.79
C VAL A 120 -13.85 9.25 -1.02
N MET A 121 -13.22 8.69 0.00
CA MET A 121 -12.00 7.89 -0.15
C MET A 121 -12.37 6.42 -0.30
N TYR A 122 -12.06 5.83 -1.46
CA TYR A 122 -12.23 4.40 -1.72
C TYR A 122 -10.88 3.69 -1.58
N PHE A 123 -10.68 2.99 -0.46
CA PHE A 123 -9.44 2.36 -0.08
C PHE A 123 -9.31 0.92 -0.59
N VAL A 124 -8.28 0.67 -1.38
CA VAL A 124 -7.88 -0.62 -1.94
C VAL A 124 -6.64 -1.12 -1.21
N GLN A 125 -6.79 -2.17 -0.42
CA GLN A 125 -5.71 -2.71 0.41
C GLN A 125 -4.60 -3.42 -0.38
N GLY A 126 -3.41 -3.46 0.22
CA GLY A 126 -2.25 -4.22 -0.22
C GLY A 126 -2.27 -5.72 0.09
N GLY A 127 -1.08 -6.33 0.04
CA GLY A 127 -0.86 -7.77 0.27
C GLY A 127 -0.29 -8.54 -0.93
N GLY A 128 0.44 -7.85 -1.80
CA GLY A 128 1.20 -8.48 -2.90
C GLY A 128 0.35 -9.24 -3.91
N PHE A 129 -0.95 -8.89 -4.03
CA PHE A 129 -1.97 -9.63 -4.80
C PHE A 129 -2.20 -11.07 -4.36
N GLY A 130 -1.57 -11.54 -3.28
CA GLY A 130 -1.69 -12.89 -2.73
C GLY A 130 -2.41 -12.96 -1.39
N SER A 131 -2.61 -11.82 -0.73
CA SER A 131 -3.27 -11.69 0.57
C SER A 131 -4.03 -10.37 0.65
N ASN A 132 -5.00 -10.28 1.55
CA ASN A 132 -5.67 -9.04 1.94
C ASN A 132 -5.04 -8.56 3.25
N SER A 133 -3.90 -7.88 3.15
CA SER A 133 -3.00 -7.68 4.29
C SER A 133 -3.33 -6.48 5.18
N ASN A 134 -4.23 -5.61 4.73
CA ASN A 134 -4.59 -4.36 5.40
C ASN A 134 -6.12 -4.28 5.62
N ALA A 135 -6.80 -5.43 5.63
CA ALA A 135 -8.26 -5.53 5.60
C ALA A 135 -8.89 -5.18 6.94
N ASN A 136 -9.94 -4.35 6.96
CA ASN A 136 -10.69 -3.92 8.15
C ASN A 136 -9.96 -2.86 9.01
N PHE A 137 -9.22 -1.93 8.39
CA PHE A 137 -8.85 -0.70 9.09
C PHE A 137 -10.10 0.03 9.58
N ASN A 138 -10.01 0.74 10.69
CA ASN A 138 -11.13 1.53 11.17
C ASN A 138 -11.10 2.91 10.48
N GLY A 139 -12.06 3.18 9.59
CA GLY A 139 -12.12 4.47 8.89
C GLY A 139 -12.61 5.64 9.76
N SER A 140 -12.99 5.40 11.03
CA SER A 140 -13.73 6.37 11.85
C SER A 140 -13.00 7.69 12.07
N ASP A 141 -11.75 7.67 12.56
CA ASP A 141 -11.06 8.92 12.88
C ASP A 141 -10.78 9.73 11.61
N LEU A 142 -10.40 9.07 10.51
CA LEU A 142 -10.18 9.74 9.23
C LEU A 142 -11.48 10.32 8.65
N ALA A 143 -12.59 9.58 8.71
CA ALA A 143 -13.89 10.06 8.25
C ALA A 143 -14.34 11.30 9.03
N LEU A 144 -14.21 11.26 10.36
CA LEU A 144 -14.59 12.37 11.24
C LEU A 144 -13.65 13.57 11.09
N PHE A 145 -12.33 13.35 11.14
CA PHE A 145 -11.33 14.41 11.04
C PHE A 145 -11.38 15.10 9.68
N GLY A 146 -11.43 14.31 8.60
CA GLY A 146 -11.45 14.83 7.24
C GLY A 146 -12.80 15.40 6.80
N ASN A 147 -13.87 15.08 7.53
CA ASN A 147 -15.26 15.28 7.10
C ASN A 147 -15.49 14.66 5.70
N ILE A 148 -15.14 13.39 5.56
CA ILE A 148 -15.21 12.58 4.33
C ILE A 148 -15.88 11.25 4.60
N VAL A 149 -16.31 10.56 3.55
CA VAL A 149 -16.72 9.15 3.64
C VAL A 149 -15.54 8.25 3.29
N VAL A 150 -15.26 7.24 4.11
CA VAL A 150 -14.23 6.24 3.86
C VAL A 150 -14.90 4.92 3.50
N VAL A 151 -14.55 4.37 2.35
CA VAL A 151 -15.00 3.05 1.87
C VAL A 151 -13.80 2.14 1.77
N GLN A 152 -13.90 0.91 2.23
CA GLN A 152 -12.87 -0.12 2.06
C GLN A 152 -13.42 -1.27 1.25
N VAL A 153 -12.57 -1.92 0.45
CA VAL A 153 -12.97 -3.07 -0.36
C VAL A 153 -12.11 -4.31 -0.10
N ASN A 154 -12.78 -5.45 0.02
CA ASN A 154 -12.17 -6.76 -0.16
C ASN A 154 -12.25 -7.16 -1.64
N TYR A 155 -11.15 -7.62 -2.23
CA TYR A 155 -11.09 -8.18 -3.57
C TYR A 155 -10.41 -9.54 -3.56
N ARG A 156 -10.73 -10.42 -4.53
CA ARG A 156 -10.10 -11.74 -4.62
C ARG A 156 -8.60 -11.61 -4.93
N VAL A 157 -7.80 -12.44 -4.29
CA VAL A 157 -6.34 -12.49 -4.40
C VAL A 157 -5.86 -13.87 -4.82
N GLY A 158 -4.58 -14.00 -5.16
CA GLY A 158 -3.92 -15.25 -5.52
C GLY A 158 -4.64 -15.98 -6.65
N VAL A 159 -4.73 -17.30 -6.52
CA VAL A 159 -5.45 -18.16 -7.45
C VAL A 159 -6.92 -17.74 -7.67
N PHE A 160 -7.59 -17.19 -6.65
CA PHE A 160 -9.02 -16.83 -6.75
C PHE A 160 -9.24 -15.57 -7.59
N GLY A 161 -8.32 -14.61 -7.51
CA GLY A 161 -8.41 -13.34 -8.23
C GLY A 161 -7.68 -13.34 -9.57
N PHE A 162 -6.62 -14.14 -9.71
CA PHE A 162 -5.63 -13.97 -10.75
C PHE A 162 -5.20 -15.26 -11.46
N ALA A 163 -5.93 -16.37 -11.27
CA ALA A 163 -5.73 -17.54 -12.12
C ALA A 163 -6.01 -17.20 -13.60
N GLN A 164 -5.15 -17.70 -14.47
CA GLN A 164 -5.22 -17.46 -15.91
C GLN A 164 -4.81 -18.71 -16.68
N SER A 165 -5.53 -18.97 -17.76
CA SER A 165 -5.23 -20.01 -18.74
C SER A 165 -6.20 -19.90 -19.91
N LYS A 166 -6.00 -20.69 -20.97
CA LYS A 166 -6.98 -20.78 -22.07
C LYS A 166 -8.33 -21.29 -21.56
N GLU A 167 -8.33 -22.24 -20.64
CA GLU A 167 -9.53 -22.81 -20.01
C GLU A 167 -10.29 -21.76 -19.20
N ILE A 168 -9.59 -20.99 -18.36
CA ILE A 168 -10.21 -19.89 -17.59
C ILE A 168 -10.75 -18.81 -18.52
N LYS A 169 -10.01 -18.44 -19.57
CA LYS A 169 -10.49 -17.45 -20.56
C LYS A 169 -11.76 -17.93 -21.28
N ALA A 170 -11.87 -19.23 -21.58
CA ALA A 170 -13.02 -19.81 -22.27
C ALA A 170 -14.24 -20.03 -21.37
N GLY A 171 -14.04 -20.45 -20.11
CA GLY A 171 -15.11 -20.86 -19.20
C GLY A 171 -15.29 -20.01 -17.94
N GLY A 172 -14.57 -18.89 -17.83
CA GLY A 172 -14.54 -18.00 -16.66
C GLY A 172 -14.19 -16.56 -17.07
N SER A 173 -13.27 -15.94 -16.34
CA SER A 173 -12.80 -14.58 -16.59
C SER A 173 -11.39 -14.38 -16.03
N LEU A 174 -10.64 -13.49 -16.69
CA LEU A 174 -9.28 -13.08 -16.31
C LEU A 174 -9.31 -11.84 -15.41
N ASN A 175 -8.22 -11.62 -14.66
CA ASN A 175 -8.02 -10.48 -13.74
C ASN A 175 -9.21 -10.18 -12.82
N ASN A 176 -9.85 -11.22 -12.27
CA ASN A 176 -11.03 -11.08 -11.44
C ASN A 176 -10.79 -10.23 -10.18
N GLY A 177 -9.59 -10.26 -9.61
CA GLY A 177 -9.22 -9.38 -8.48
C GLY A 177 -9.27 -7.88 -8.84
N LEU A 178 -8.84 -7.50 -10.05
CA LEU A 178 -8.99 -6.11 -10.52
C LEU A 178 -10.46 -5.79 -10.84
N LYS A 179 -11.19 -6.74 -11.43
CA LYS A 179 -12.63 -6.57 -11.71
C LYS A 179 -13.46 -6.44 -10.43
N ASP A 180 -13.06 -7.09 -9.35
CA ASP A 180 -13.64 -6.95 -8.01
C ASP A 180 -13.47 -5.51 -7.51
N VAL A 181 -12.27 -4.94 -7.61
CA VAL A 181 -12.02 -3.53 -7.27
C VAL A 181 -12.91 -2.59 -8.11
N VAL A 182 -13.03 -2.84 -9.42
CA VAL A 182 -13.89 -2.06 -10.32
C VAL A 182 -15.38 -2.21 -9.98
N GLN A 183 -15.84 -3.41 -9.64
CA GLN A 183 -17.23 -3.65 -9.25
C GLN A 183 -17.56 -2.95 -7.91
N GLY A 184 -16.63 -2.96 -6.95
CA GLY A 184 -16.80 -2.21 -5.71
C GLY A 184 -16.80 -0.68 -5.92
N LEU A 185 -16.02 -0.16 -6.88
CA LEU A 185 -16.09 1.23 -7.30
C LEU A 185 -17.43 1.58 -7.93
N LYS A 186 -17.95 0.73 -8.83
CA LYS A 186 -19.29 0.90 -9.45
C LYS A 186 -20.39 0.91 -8.39
N TRP A 187 -20.36 -0.06 -7.48
CA TRP A 187 -21.28 -0.12 -6.35
C TRP A 187 -21.20 1.15 -5.49
N THR A 188 -19.98 1.62 -5.20
CA THR A 188 -19.78 2.84 -4.41
C THR A 188 -20.37 4.03 -5.14
N LYS A 189 -20.05 4.23 -6.42
CA LYS A 189 -20.62 5.33 -7.22
C LYS A 189 -22.15 5.29 -7.25
N GLN A 190 -22.74 4.11 -7.32
CA GLN A 190 -24.20 3.95 -7.34
C GLN A 190 -24.87 4.27 -5.99
N HIS A 191 -24.22 3.94 -4.87
CA HIS A 191 -24.88 3.87 -3.57
C HIS A 191 -24.38 4.86 -2.52
N ILE A 192 -23.19 5.46 -2.70
CA ILE A 192 -22.51 6.20 -1.64
C ILE A 192 -23.26 7.46 -1.17
N SER A 193 -24.14 8.00 -2.02
CA SER A 193 -25.06 9.09 -1.66
C SER A 193 -25.96 8.72 -0.49
N SER A 194 -26.34 7.46 -0.33
CA SER A 194 -27.18 6.99 0.79
C SER A 194 -26.44 7.06 2.13
N PHE A 195 -25.11 7.18 2.10
CA PHE A 195 -24.23 7.33 3.26
C PHE A 195 -23.71 8.77 3.41
N GLY A 196 -24.23 9.70 2.60
CA GLY A 196 -23.84 11.12 2.57
C GLY A 196 -22.60 11.46 1.74
N GLY A 197 -22.04 10.48 1.01
CA GLY A 197 -20.92 10.72 0.09
C GLY A 197 -21.36 11.29 -1.26
N ASN A 198 -20.41 11.88 -1.97
CA ASN A 198 -20.59 12.41 -3.31
C ASN A 198 -20.07 11.42 -4.36
N PRO A 199 -20.93 10.80 -5.18
CA PRO A 199 -20.50 9.88 -6.23
C PRO A 199 -19.72 10.57 -7.38
N GLU A 200 -19.71 11.90 -7.41
CA GLU A 200 -18.94 12.70 -8.36
C GLU A 200 -17.62 13.22 -7.77
N GLN A 201 -17.35 12.98 -6.49
CA GLN A 201 -16.07 13.29 -5.84
C GLN A 201 -15.54 12.07 -5.08
N MET A 202 -15.10 11.08 -5.86
CA MET A 202 -14.48 9.85 -5.36
C MET A 202 -12.99 9.85 -5.68
N VAL A 203 -12.16 9.61 -4.67
CA VAL A 203 -10.71 9.40 -4.81
C VAL A 203 -10.40 7.97 -4.41
N ALA A 204 -9.74 7.22 -5.29
CA ALA A 204 -9.26 5.89 -4.94
C ALA A 204 -7.91 6.03 -4.22
N SER A 205 -7.76 5.45 -3.04
CA SER A 205 -6.47 5.33 -2.35
C SER A 205 -6.10 3.86 -2.28
N GLY A 206 -4.83 3.51 -2.45
CA GLY A 206 -4.37 2.15 -2.23
C GLY A 206 -2.95 2.10 -1.73
N ASP A 207 -2.66 1.07 -0.93
CA ASP A 207 -1.33 0.82 -0.40
C ASP A 207 -0.70 -0.40 -1.08
N SER A 208 0.61 -0.37 -1.31
CA SER A 208 1.37 -1.53 -1.81
C SER A 208 0.78 -2.13 -3.10
N ALA A 209 0.29 -3.37 -3.05
CA ALA A 209 -0.41 -4.01 -4.17
C ALA A 209 -1.73 -3.30 -4.56
N GLY A 210 -2.41 -2.65 -3.61
CA GLY A 210 -3.57 -1.80 -3.88
C GLY A 210 -3.18 -0.56 -4.69
N ALA A 211 -2.07 0.10 -4.33
CA ALA A 211 -1.50 1.19 -5.14
C ALA A 211 -1.14 0.71 -6.56
N SER A 212 -0.57 -0.50 -6.65
CA SER A 212 -0.20 -1.13 -7.92
C SER A 212 -1.43 -1.51 -8.76
N ALA A 213 -2.52 -1.93 -8.12
CA ALA A 213 -3.82 -2.17 -8.76
C ALA A 213 -4.38 -0.88 -9.35
N LEU A 214 -4.31 0.24 -8.61
CA LEU A 214 -4.76 1.54 -9.10
C LEU A 214 -3.89 2.05 -10.25
N ALA A 215 -2.57 1.80 -10.24
CA ALA A 215 -1.70 2.09 -11.38
C ALA A 215 -2.14 1.30 -12.63
N LEU A 216 -2.45 0.01 -12.50
CA LEU A 216 -2.99 -0.80 -13.60
C LEU A 216 -4.35 -0.28 -14.09
N LEU A 217 -5.24 0.16 -13.20
CA LEU A 217 -6.53 0.75 -13.59
C LEU A 217 -6.39 2.11 -14.27
N LEU A 218 -5.45 2.95 -13.85
CA LEU A 218 -5.12 4.20 -14.56
C LEU A 218 -4.69 3.91 -16.00
N ALA A 219 -3.85 2.89 -16.21
CA ALA A 219 -3.46 2.45 -17.56
C ALA A 219 -4.65 1.86 -18.34
N ALA A 220 -5.48 1.03 -17.69
CA ALA A 220 -6.67 0.41 -18.29
C ALA A 220 -7.67 1.44 -18.83
N PHE A 221 -7.83 2.56 -18.12
CA PHE A 221 -8.82 3.60 -18.42
C PHE A 221 -8.26 4.75 -19.26
N ALA A 222 -7.05 4.62 -19.82
CA ALA A 222 -6.40 5.65 -20.62
C ALA A 222 -7.25 6.12 -21.81
N ASP A 223 -7.86 5.17 -22.53
CA ASP A 223 -8.63 5.46 -23.75
C ASP A 223 -10.14 5.63 -23.47
N ASN A 224 -10.62 5.19 -22.31
CA ASN A 224 -12.03 5.19 -21.96
C ASN A 224 -12.20 5.32 -20.44
N ASP A 225 -12.36 6.56 -19.98
CA ASP A 225 -12.63 6.86 -18.56
C ASP A 225 -14.06 6.42 -18.19
N PRO A 226 -14.24 5.41 -17.32
CA PRO A 226 -15.57 5.00 -16.86
C PRO A 226 -16.19 5.98 -15.85
N GLY A 227 -15.48 7.04 -15.44
CA GLY A 227 -15.96 8.06 -14.51
C GLY A 227 -16.10 7.57 -13.06
N LEU A 228 -15.29 6.57 -12.66
CA LEU A 228 -15.38 5.91 -11.35
C LEU A 228 -14.67 6.65 -10.22
N PHE A 229 -13.62 7.41 -10.52
CA PHE A 229 -12.90 8.24 -9.56
C PHE A 229 -12.28 9.46 -10.25
N LYS A 230 -12.05 10.53 -9.49
CA LYS A 230 -11.52 11.83 -9.95
C LYS A 230 -10.09 12.08 -9.51
N GLY A 231 -9.55 11.26 -8.61
CA GLY A 231 -8.15 11.30 -8.21
C GLY A 231 -7.70 9.95 -7.66
N VAL A 232 -6.38 9.77 -7.57
CA VAL A 232 -5.77 8.54 -7.07
C VAL A 232 -4.65 8.85 -6.06
N ILE A 233 -4.60 8.12 -4.95
CA ILE A 233 -3.48 8.10 -4.01
C ILE A 233 -2.82 6.73 -4.09
N MET A 234 -1.54 6.69 -4.46
CA MET A 234 -0.70 5.48 -4.55
C MET A 234 0.33 5.49 -3.43
N GLU A 235 0.05 4.76 -2.35
CA GLU A 235 0.91 4.67 -1.17
C GLU A 235 1.88 3.48 -1.33
N SER A 236 3.16 3.76 -1.59
CA SER A 236 4.20 2.77 -1.89
C SER A 236 3.88 1.84 -3.08
N PRO A 237 3.60 2.37 -4.30
CA PRO A 237 3.33 1.53 -5.46
C PRO A 237 4.55 0.69 -5.88
N SER A 238 4.26 -0.49 -6.40
CA SER A 238 5.22 -1.40 -7.02
C SER A 238 4.68 -1.85 -8.39
N VAL A 239 5.27 -2.91 -8.94
CA VAL A 239 4.76 -3.60 -10.13
C VAL A 239 4.43 -5.05 -9.79
N ALA A 240 3.30 -5.51 -10.32
CA ALA A 240 2.98 -6.94 -10.37
C ALA A 240 3.88 -7.64 -11.39
N THR A 241 4.06 -8.95 -11.24
CA THR A 241 4.60 -9.75 -12.35
C THR A 241 3.50 -10.02 -13.37
N ILE A 242 3.53 -9.31 -14.48
CA ILE A 242 2.61 -9.40 -15.60
C ILE A 242 3.08 -10.48 -16.58
N ARG A 243 2.29 -11.55 -16.68
CA ARG A 243 2.52 -12.67 -17.61
C ARG A 243 1.62 -12.58 -18.83
N SER A 244 2.06 -13.13 -19.96
CA SER A 244 1.18 -13.44 -21.08
C SER A 244 0.28 -14.65 -20.76
N LEU A 245 -0.78 -14.84 -21.54
CA LEU A 245 -1.66 -16.01 -21.42
C LEU A 245 -0.89 -17.34 -21.59
N GLU A 246 0.13 -17.34 -22.45
CA GLU A 246 0.99 -18.52 -22.68
C GLU A 246 1.81 -18.86 -21.44
N GLN A 247 2.50 -17.88 -20.84
CA GLN A 247 3.22 -18.05 -19.58
C GLN A 247 2.27 -18.40 -18.42
N GLY A 248 1.03 -17.87 -18.45
CA GLY A 248 -0.02 -18.20 -17.50
C GLY A 248 -0.41 -19.69 -17.50
N GLN A 249 -0.32 -20.36 -18.66
CA GLN A 249 -0.65 -21.78 -18.77
C GLN A 249 0.26 -22.66 -17.89
N GLU A 250 1.51 -22.27 -17.66
CA GLU A 250 2.43 -22.97 -16.74
C GLU A 250 1.95 -22.91 -15.29
N GLN A 251 1.42 -21.76 -14.86
CA GLN A 251 0.90 -21.58 -13.51
C GLN A 251 -0.41 -22.34 -13.30
N TYR A 252 -1.25 -22.42 -14.35
CA TYR A 252 -2.44 -23.26 -14.36
C TYR A 252 -2.09 -24.76 -14.34
N ALA A 253 -1.07 -25.19 -15.10
CA ALA A 253 -0.57 -26.55 -15.06
C ALA A 253 -0.01 -26.92 -13.68
N CYS A 254 0.74 -26.01 -13.04
CA CYS A 254 1.20 -26.15 -11.67
C CYS A 254 0.04 -26.45 -10.70
N LEU A 255 -1.02 -25.65 -10.76
CA LEU A 255 -2.20 -25.81 -9.91
C LEU A 255 -2.97 -27.10 -10.20
N THR A 256 -3.25 -27.39 -11.47
CA THR A 256 -4.00 -28.59 -11.87
C THR A 256 -3.25 -29.88 -11.54
N ASN A 257 -1.91 -29.86 -11.58
CA ASN A 257 -1.10 -30.98 -11.13
C ASN A 257 -1.14 -31.12 -9.60
N ALA A 258 -0.95 -30.03 -8.86
CA ALA A 258 -0.99 -30.03 -7.39
C ALA A 258 -2.34 -30.49 -6.83
N THR A 259 -3.43 -30.13 -7.51
CA THR A 259 -4.81 -30.48 -7.15
C THR A 259 -5.30 -31.79 -7.78
N LYS A 260 -4.49 -32.41 -8.64
CA LYS A 260 -4.81 -33.63 -9.43
C LYS A 260 -5.95 -33.44 -10.45
N CYS A 261 -6.36 -32.20 -10.74
CA CYS A 261 -7.35 -31.89 -11.76
C CYS A 261 -6.86 -32.10 -13.20
N ASN A 262 -5.54 -32.20 -13.43
CA ASN A 262 -4.96 -32.54 -14.73
C ASN A 262 -5.37 -33.91 -15.28
N LYS A 263 -6.03 -34.76 -14.48
CA LYS A 263 -6.54 -36.08 -14.88
C LYS A 263 -7.97 -36.04 -15.44
N THR A 264 -8.59 -34.87 -15.47
CA THR A 264 -9.96 -34.67 -15.96
C THR A 264 -9.95 -33.96 -17.31
N ALA A 265 -10.93 -34.23 -18.17
CA ALA A 265 -11.07 -33.54 -19.44
C ALA A 265 -11.45 -32.05 -19.26
N ASP A 266 -12.32 -31.77 -18.28
CA ASP A 266 -12.68 -30.40 -17.87
C ASP A 266 -11.96 -30.03 -16.58
N THR A 267 -10.73 -29.56 -16.74
CA THR A 267 -9.85 -29.15 -15.64
C THR A 267 -10.44 -27.97 -14.84
N LEU A 268 -11.17 -27.06 -15.49
CA LEU A 268 -11.80 -25.91 -14.84
C LEU A 268 -12.99 -26.34 -13.96
N ALA A 269 -13.86 -27.21 -14.47
CA ALA A 269 -14.94 -27.77 -13.67
C ALA A 269 -14.39 -28.56 -12.47
N CYS A 270 -13.31 -29.33 -12.66
CA CYS A 270 -12.63 -29.99 -11.56
C CYS A 270 -12.18 -29.00 -10.49
N LEU A 271 -11.47 -27.92 -10.85
CA LEU A 271 -11.01 -26.91 -9.89
C LEU A 271 -12.17 -26.20 -9.17
N ARG A 272 -13.30 -25.97 -9.86
CA ARG A 272 -14.53 -25.42 -9.26
C ARG A 272 -15.20 -26.35 -8.25
N SER A 273 -15.04 -27.66 -8.41
CA SER A 273 -15.62 -28.66 -7.51
C SER A 273 -14.86 -28.85 -6.18
N LEU A 274 -13.61 -28.38 -6.12
CA LEU A 274 -12.77 -28.54 -4.94
C LEU A 274 -13.21 -27.61 -3.80
N ASN A 275 -12.86 -27.99 -2.56
CA ASN A 275 -12.88 -27.05 -1.45
C ASN A 275 -11.90 -25.90 -1.73
N ALA A 276 -12.27 -24.68 -1.36
CA ALA A 276 -11.45 -23.49 -1.64
C ALA A 276 -10.02 -23.62 -1.07
N THR A 277 -9.87 -24.14 0.14
CA THR A 277 -8.56 -24.34 0.78
C THR A 277 -7.65 -25.32 0.03
N ALA A 278 -8.20 -26.23 -0.78
CA ALA A 278 -7.41 -27.14 -1.61
C ALA A 278 -6.76 -26.45 -2.82
N LEU A 279 -7.20 -25.23 -3.16
CA LEU A 279 -6.64 -24.43 -4.25
C LEU A 279 -5.46 -23.56 -3.80
N GLN A 280 -5.27 -23.39 -2.48
CA GLN A 280 -4.16 -22.62 -1.94
C GLN A 280 -2.82 -23.29 -2.26
N THR A 281 -1.78 -22.49 -2.50
CA THR A 281 -0.46 -22.93 -2.95
C THR A 281 0.64 -21.96 -2.53
N THR A 282 1.83 -22.52 -2.27
CA THR A 282 3.07 -21.76 -2.03
C THR A 282 4.01 -21.76 -3.23
N THR A 283 3.71 -22.55 -4.26
CA THR A 283 4.62 -22.82 -5.39
C THR A 283 4.14 -22.20 -6.69
N CYS A 284 2.83 -22.14 -6.92
CA CYS A 284 2.28 -21.52 -8.13
C CYS A 284 2.03 -20.02 -7.88
N GLN A 285 2.33 -19.19 -8.88
CA GLN A 285 2.27 -17.74 -8.78
C GLN A 285 1.11 -17.17 -9.60
N PHE A 286 0.26 -16.40 -8.94
CA PHE A 286 -0.90 -15.75 -9.55
C PHE A 286 -0.86 -14.26 -9.24
N ASN A 287 -0.85 -13.44 -10.29
CA ASN A 287 -0.76 -11.99 -10.25
C ASN A 287 -1.61 -11.41 -11.39
N PRO A 288 -1.92 -10.09 -11.37
CA PRO A 288 -2.39 -9.41 -12.56
C PRO A 288 -1.59 -9.80 -13.81
N HIS A 289 -2.26 -9.96 -14.94
CA HIS A 289 -1.67 -10.52 -16.16
C HIS A 289 -2.27 -9.88 -17.40
N LEU A 290 -1.61 -10.08 -18.55
CA LEU A 290 -2.12 -9.53 -19.81
C LEU A 290 -3.47 -10.15 -20.15
N ASP A 291 -4.44 -9.30 -20.45
CA ASP A 291 -5.74 -9.69 -21.01
C ASP A 291 -6.16 -8.70 -22.10
N ASP A 292 -7.32 -8.97 -22.70
CA ASP A 292 -7.88 -8.15 -23.78
C ASP A 292 -8.84 -7.06 -23.25
N ASP A 293 -8.85 -6.81 -21.93
CA ASP A 293 -9.84 -6.01 -21.23
C ASP A 293 -9.19 -4.89 -20.38
N LEU A 294 -8.70 -5.22 -19.18
CA LEU A 294 -8.14 -4.24 -18.25
C LEU A 294 -6.62 -4.06 -18.44
N VAL A 295 -5.85 -5.14 -18.55
CA VAL A 295 -4.39 -5.09 -18.53
C VAL A 295 -3.85 -5.45 -19.91
N LYS A 296 -3.92 -4.48 -20.83
CA LYS A 296 -3.49 -4.67 -22.23
C LYS A 296 -1.98 -4.59 -22.41
N LYS A 297 -1.29 -3.91 -21.48
CA LYS A 297 0.16 -3.67 -21.46
C LYS A 297 0.66 -3.61 -20.02
N PRO A 298 1.96 -3.84 -19.79
CA PRO A 298 2.60 -3.54 -18.52
C PRO A 298 2.38 -2.08 -18.09
N SER A 299 2.33 -1.84 -16.78
CA SER A 299 2.08 -0.50 -16.23
C SER A 299 3.23 0.44 -16.53
N LEU A 300 4.50 0.01 -16.41
CA LEU A 300 5.65 0.89 -16.66
C LEU A 300 5.71 1.37 -18.12
N ASP A 301 5.29 0.52 -19.07
CA ASP A 301 5.22 0.87 -20.48
C ASP A 301 4.07 1.84 -20.76
N SER A 302 2.91 1.61 -20.14
CA SER A 302 1.73 2.46 -20.31
C SER A 302 1.96 3.88 -19.79
N PHE A 303 2.56 4.00 -18.59
CA PHE A 303 2.92 5.29 -18.00
C PHE A 303 4.01 6.00 -18.79
N ALA A 304 5.04 5.29 -19.25
CA ALA A 304 6.10 5.89 -20.08
C ALA A 304 5.56 6.43 -21.42
N ALA A 305 4.52 5.79 -21.97
CA ALA A 305 3.84 6.25 -23.18
C ALA A 305 2.80 7.36 -22.93
N GLY A 306 2.55 7.74 -21.67
CA GLY A 306 1.46 8.65 -21.31
C GLY A 306 0.05 8.08 -21.57
N ALA A 307 -0.05 6.77 -21.79
CA ALA A 307 -1.29 6.03 -21.99
C ALA A 307 -1.89 5.69 -20.61
N VAL A 308 -2.33 6.72 -19.90
CA VAL A 308 -2.92 6.65 -18.58
C VAL A 308 -4.09 7.62 -18.47
N LEU A 309 -5.07 7.30 -17.62
CA LEU A 309 -6.14 8.21 -17.25
C LEU A 309 -5.54 9.46 -16.57
N LYS A 310 -5.79 10.63 -17.16
CA LYS A 310 -5.16 11.90 -16.76
C LYS A 310 -5.99 12.61 -15.69
N ILE A 311 -5.81 12.20 -14.45
CA ILE A 311 -6.46 12.78 -13.27
C ILE A 311 -5.44 13.07 -12.17
N PRO A 312 -5.70 14.03 -11.25
CA PRO A 312 -4.76 14.34 -10.18
C PRO A 312 -4.35 13.10 -9.36
N THR A 313 -3.08 13.03 -8.98
CA THR A 313 -2.57 11.94 -8.15
C THR A 313 -1.68 12.38 -7.00
N ILE A 314 -1.68 11.59 -5.92
CA ILE A 314 -0.58 11.53 -4.95
C ILE A 314 0.11 10.18 -5.15
N ALA A 315 1.44 10.15 -5.18
CA ALA A 315 2.16 8.89 -5.08
C ALA A 315 3.46 9.07 -4.29
N GLY A 316 3.79 8.16 -3.39
CA GLY A 316 5.00 8.31 -2.60
C GLY A 316 5.42 7.02 -1.93
N THR A 317 6.48 7.10 -1.15
CA THR A 317 7.10 5.92 -0.55
C THR A 317 7.56 6.21 0.86
N CYS A 318 7.65 5.15 1.65
CA CYS A 318 8.43 5.15 2.88
C CYS A 318 9.93 5.23 2.59
N THR A 319 10.77 5.54 3.59
CA THR A 319 12.23 5.66 3.39
C THR A 319 12.91 4.29 3.29
N ASP A 320 12.40 3.30 4.02
CA ASP A 320 13.02 2.00 4.25
C ASP A 320 12.15 0.86 3.70
N GLU A 321 11.69 1.01 2.46
CA GLU A 321 10.73 0.12 1.80
C GLU A 321 11.10 -1.37 1.82
N GLY A 322 12.40 -1.71 1.77
CA GLY A 322 12.83 -3.11 1.70
C GLY A 322 12.98 -3.82 3.04
N THR A 323 12.96 -3.14 4.18
CA THR A 323 13.44 -3.74 5.45
C THR A 323 12.54 -4.86 5.98
N LYS A 324 11.25 -4.89 5.65
CA LYS A 324 10.34 -6.01 5.98
C LYS A 324 10.03 -6.93 4.80
N ASN A 325 10.67 -6.71 3.65
CA ASN A 325 10.35 -7.37 2.38
C ASN A 325 11.49 -8.25 1.82
N VAL A 326 12.56 -8.43 2.59
CA VAL A 326 13.71 -9.28 2.21
C VAL A 326 14.08 -10.25 3.34
N PRO A 327 14.71 -11.41 3.05
CA PRO A 327 15.06 -12.39 4.08
C PRO A 327 16.00 -11.81 5.13
N LYS A 328 15.56 -11.79 6.40
CA LYS A 328 16.27 -11.11 7.50
C LYS A 328 17.63 -11.76 7.82
N ASP A 329 17.79 -13.02 7.51
CA ASP A 329 18.99 -13.83 7.71
C ASP A 329 20.02 -13.73 6.56
N THR A 330 19.77 -12.90 5.54
CA THR A 330 20.71 -12.70 4.41
C THR A 330 22.10 -12.27 4.90
N ASN A 331 23.08 -13.16 4.77
CA ASN A 331 24.39 -12.98 5.40
C ASN A 331 25.54 -12.78 4.41
N THR A 332 25.41 -13.26 3.16
CA THR A 332 26.47 -13.19 2.15
C THR A 332 26.05 -12.38 0.94
N THR A 333 27.04 -11.80 0.24
CA THR A 333 26.82 -11.08 -1.03
C THR A 333 26.16 -12.01 -2.07
N ALA A 334 26.54 -13.29 -2.10
CA ALA A 334 25.95 -14.26 -3.02
C ALA A 334 24.45 -14.48 -2.76
N GLN A 335 24.03 -14.61 -1.48
CA GLN A 335 22.61 -14.70 -1.12
C GLN A 335 21.85 -13.45 -1.55
N ALA A 336 22.41 -12.27 -1.29
CA ALA A 336 21.79 -11.00 -1.67
C ALA A 336 21.65 -10.87 -3.21
N LEU A 337 22.70 -11.17 -3.97
CA LEU A 337 22.65 -11.12 -5.44
C LEU A 337 21.71 -12.16 -6.04
N GLN A 338 21.64 -13.37 -5.46
CA GLN A 338 20.68 -14.38 -5.88
C GLN A 338 19.26 -13.86 -5.71
N PHE A 339 18.93 -13.31 -4.54
CA PHE A 339 17.61 -12.73 -4.30
C PHE A 339 17.28 -11.63 -5.31
N VAL A 340 18.21 -10.70 -5.55
CA VAL A 340 18.00 -9.62 -6.53
C VAL A 340 17.76 -10.17 -7.94
N ASN A 341 18.54 -11.18 -8.36
CA ASN A 341 18.37 -11.77 -9.68
C ASN A 341 17.07 -12.57 -9.82
N ASP A 342 16.62 -13.24 -8.75
CA ASP A 342 15.34 -13.95 -8.71
C ASP A 342 14.16 -12.99 -8.92
N GLN A 343 14.24 -11.76 -8.38
CA GLN A 343 13.24 -10.73 -8.63
C GLN A 343 13.15 -10.28 -10.09
N ALA A 344 14.21 -10.49 -10.87
CA ALA A 344 14.27 -10.21 -12.30
C ALA A 344 14.28 -11.50 -13.15
N PHE A 345 13.78 -12.62 -12.61
CA PHE A 345 13.71 -13.91 -13.32
C PHE A 345 15.05 -14.41 -13.89
N GLY A 346 16.14 -14.14 -13.18
CA GLY A 346 17.48 -14.52 -13.61
C GLY A 346 18.02 -13.67 -14.77
N ALA A 347 17.36 -12.57 -15.14
CA ALA A 347 17.71 -11.77 -16.32
C ALA A 347 19.09 -11.12 -16.24
N LEU A 348 19.58 -10.77 -15.04
CA LEU A 348 20.75 -9.91 -14.88
C LEU A 348 22.03 -10.62 -15.29
N SER A 349 22.85 -9.95 -16.10
CA SER A 349 24.18 -10.42 -16.45
C SER A 349 25.16 -10.31 -15.28
N ASN A 350 26.33 -10.95 -15.41
CA ASN A 350 27.38 -10.88 -14.39
C ASN A 350 27.91 -9.45 -14.18
N SER A 351 27.97 -8.63 -15.24
CA SER A 351 28.31 -7.20 -15.16
C SER A 351 27.26 -6.43 -14.36
N SER A 352 25.97 -6.66 -14.65
CA SER A 352 24.85 -6.06 -13.91
C SER A 352 24.85 -6.44 -12.42
N LEU A 353 25.04 -7.72 -12.09
CA LEU A 353 25.16 -8.18 -10.71
C LEU A 353 26.38 -7.56 -10.02
N SER A 354 27.49 -7.41 -10.73
CA SER A 354 28.69 -6.73 -10.21
C SER A 354 28.43 -5.25 -9.94
N LEU A 355 27.64 -4.57 -10.79
CA LEU A 355 27.26 -3.18 -10.61
C LEU A 355 26.31 -2.98 -9.42
N ILE A 356 25.35 -3.89 -9.22
CA ILE A 356 24.49 -3.93 -8.03
C ILE A 356 25.33 -4.12 -6.77
N ALA A 357 26.28 -5.06 -6.80
CA ALA A 357 27.17 -5.30 -5.68
C ALA A 357 27.97 -4.05 -5.32
N GLN A 358 28.56 -3.37 -6.31
CA GLN A 358 29.30 -2.12 -6.11
C GLN A 358 28.44 -1.01 -5.52
N THR A 359 27.19 -0.89 -5.98
CA THR A 359 26.31 0.24 -5.59
C THR A 359 25.66 0.05 -4.23
N TYR A 360 25.24 -1.17 -3.91
CA TYR A 360 24.45 -1.45 -2.71
C TYR A 360 25.17 -2.34 -1.70
N LEU A 361 25.78 -3.43 -2.16
CA LEU A 361 26.25 -4.50 -1.25
C LEU A 361 27.63 -4.19 -0.66
N ASN A 362 28.47 -3.47 -1.40
CA ASN A 362 29.79 -3.03 -0.95
C ASN A 362 29.72 -1.75 -0.10
N ALA A 363 28.58 -1.05 -0.12
CA ALA A 363 28.37 0.12 0.72
C ALA A 363 28.29 -0.31 2.20
N PRO A 364 29.08 0.28 3.11
CA PRO A 364 28.97 0.01 4.54
C PRO A 364 27.56 0.33 5.04
N GLN A 365 26.98 -0.58 5.82
CA GLN A 365 25.68 -0.40 6.50
C GLN A 365 25.79 -0.92 7.93
N PRO A 366 24.97 -0.40 8.87
CA PRO A 366 24.87 -0.99 10.20
C PRO A 366 24.38 -2.44 10.12
N VAL A 367 24.88 -3.27 11.03
CA VAL A 367 24.38 -4.63 11.26
C VAL A 367 23.45 -4.58 12.47
N PHE A 368 22.26 -5.13 12.31
CA PHE A 368 21.20 -5.04 13.32
C PHE A 368 21.02 -6.36 14.08
N PRO A 369 20.44 -6.32 15.29
CA PRO A 369 20.17 -7.53 16.05
C PRO A 369 19.33 -8.55 15.27
N ASN A 370 19.72 -9.83 15.37
CA ASN A 370 19.05 -10.96 14.70
C ASN A 370 18.90 -10.75 13.18
N SER A 371 19.88 -10.12 12.53
CA SER A 371 19.93 -9.94 11.07
C SER A 371 21.26 -10.45 10.52
N GLY A 372 21.22 -10.95 9.28
CA GLY A 372 22.43 -11.28 8.54
C GLY A 372 23.19 -10.02 8.12
N ARG A 373 24.51 -10.14 7.93
CA ARG A 373 25.40 -8.99 7.64
C ARG A 373 25.00 -8.19 6.40
N MET A 374 24.35 -8.83 5.42
CA MET A 374 23.98 -8.24 4.13
C MET A 374 22.50 -7.87 4.04
N TRP A 375 21.72 -8.09 5.10
CA TRP A 375 20.28 -7.83 5.10
C TRP A 375 19.95 -6.36 4.80
N ARG A 376 20.63 -5.41 5.48
CA ARG A 376 20.33 -3.98 5.31
C ARG A 376 20.69 -3.49 3.90
N GLN A 377 21.81 -3.95 3.35
CA GLN A 377 22.21 -3.63 1.98
C GLN A 377 21.19 -4.17 0.97
N LEU A 378 20.74 -5.42 1.15
CA LEU A 378 19.71 -6.03 0.32
C LEU A 378 18.38 -5.26 0.43
N ALA A 379 17.98 -4.89 1.65
CA ALA A 379 16.78 -4.10 1.89
C ALA A 379 16.84 -2.73 1.18
N ASN A 380 17.97 -2.04 1.22
CA ASN A 380 18.15 -0.78 0.51
C ASN A 380 18.00 -0.96 -1.01
N ALA A 381 18.64 -1.99 -1.58
CA ALA A 381 18.51 -2.31 -3.01
C ALA A 381 17.05 -2.62 -3.38
N HIS A 382 16.40 -3.48 -2.60
CA HIS A 382 15.00 -3.86 -2.79
C HIS A 382 14.06 -2.66 -2.71
N GLY A 383 14.24 -1.76 -1.73
CA GLY A 383 13.45 -0.55 -1.62
C GLY A 383 13.54 0.33 -2.88
N ASP A 384 14.74 0.46 -3.45
CA ASP A 384 14.94 1.23 -4.69
C ASP A 384 14.25 0.55 -5.89
N PHE A 385 14.50 -0.74 -6.16
CA PHE A 385 13.95 -1.39 -7.36
C PHE A 385 12.50 -1.88 -7.25
N ARG A 386 11.91 -1.96 -6.04
CA ARG A 386 10.49 -2.32 -5.85
C ARG A 386 9.57 -1.16 -5.50
N ALA A 387 10.08 0.00 -5.08
CA ALA A 387 9.22 1.10 -4.67
C ALA A 387 9.74 2.46 -5.16
N HIS A 388 10.90 2.92 -4.69
CA HIS A 388 11.34 4.30 -4.95
C HIS A 388 11.44 4.63 -6.44
N CYS A 389 12.15 3.78 -7.21
CA CYS A 389 12.37 4.04 -8.63
C CYS A 389 11.14 3.74 -9.50
N ILE A 390 10.28 2.82 -9.06
CA ILE A 390 8.99 2.57 -9.70
C ILE A 390 8.09 3.78 -9.53
N THR A 391 7.95 4.29 -8.30
CA THR A 391 7.14 5.48 -7.99
C THR A 391 7.60 6.70 -8.79
N ALA A 392 8.91 6.96 -8.82
CA ALA A 392 9.47 8.05 -9.62
C ALA A 392 9.14 7.89 -11.11
N ARG A 393 9.26 6.67 -11.66
CA ARG A 393 8.96 6.41 -13.08
C ARG A 393 7.48 6.57 -13.42
N LEU A 394 6.58 6.11 -12.55
CA LEU A 394 5.14 6.33 -12.72
C LEU A 394 4.82 7.84 -12.69
N GLN A 395 5.40 8.58 -11.76
CA GLN A 395 5.16 10.02 -11.66
C GLN A 395 5.80 10.85 -12.77
N ASP A 396 6.97 10.44 -13.27
CA ASP A 396 7.56 11.06 -14.45
C ASP A 396 6.65 10.85 -15.68
N GLY A 397 6.08 9.65 -15.84
CA GLY A 397 5.09 9.37 -16.88
C GLY A 397 3.83 10.24 -16.77
N LEU A 398 3.27 10.35 -15.56
CA LEU A 398 2.10 11.20 -15.28
C LEU A 398 2.39 12.69 -15.55
N ALA A 399 3.51 13.20 -15.03
CA ALA A 399 3.91 14.59 -15.19
C ALA A 399 4.22 14.92 -16.66
N ALA A 400 4.92 14.03 -17.38
CA ALA A 400 5.17 14.18 -18.81
C ALA A 400 3.89 14.14 -19.65
N ALA A 401 2.87 13.40 -19.21
CA ALA A 401 1.54 13.37 -19.83
C ALA A 401 0.68 14.62 -19.53
N GLY A 402 1.18 15.57 -18.73
CA GLY A 402 0.50 16.80 -18.34
C GLY A 402 -0.42 16.65 -17.12
N THR A 403 -0.25 15.60 -16.33
CA THR A 403 -1.10 15.31 -15.16
C THR A 403 -0.46 15.89 -13.88
N THR A 404 -1.26 16.57 -13.05
CA THR A 404 -0.80 17.02 -11.73
C THR A 404 -0.59 15.81 -10.82
N THR A 405 0.65 15.61 -10.36
CA THR A 405 0.98 14.56 -9.40
C THR A 405 1.82 15.12 -8.26
N TYR A 406 1.60 14.67 -7.03
CA TYR A 406 2.34 15.08 -5.84
C TYR A 406 3.14 13.92 -5.27
N ASN A 407 4.45 14.10 -5.03
CA ASN A 407 5.30 13.07 -4.42
C ASN A 407 5.55 13.29 -2.93
N TYR A 408 5.60 12.20 -2.15
CA TYR A 408 6.10 12.25 -0.78
C TYR A 408 7.19 11.22 -0.50
N ARG A 409 8.03 11.53 0.49
CA ARG A 409 8.82 10.55 1.23
C ARG A 409 8.39 10.54 2.69
N TYR A 410 7.95 9.39 3.16
CA TYR A 410 7.62 9.18 4.56
C TYR A 410 8.86 8.72 5.33
N ALA A 411 9.31 9.54 6.27
CA ALA A 411 10.62 9.44 6.94
C ALA A 411 10.49 9.61 8.47
N VAL A 412 9.33 9.24 9.02
CA VAL A 412 9.07 9.31 10.46
C VAL A 412 9.88 8.25 11.19
N LEU A 413 10.76 8.70 12.10
CA LEU A 413 11.63 7.82 12.86
C LEU A 413 10.96 7.37 14.16
N ASP A 414 10.90 6.06 14.38
CA ASP A 414 10.46 5.48 15.65
C ASP A 414 11.64 4.76 16.30
N GLU A 415 11.97 5.10 17.55
CA GLU A 415 13.15 4.59 18.26
C GLU A 415 13.23 3.06 18.27
N GLN A 416 12.09 2.38 18.49
CA GLN A 416 12.07 0.92 18.52
C GLN A 416 12.28 0.32 17.13
N GLN A 417 11.68 0.90 16.09
CA GLN A 417 11.87 0.44 14.71
C GLN A 417 13.30 0.72 14.20
N GLU A 418 13.89 1.86 14.57
CA GLU A 418 15.28 2.23 14.29
C GLU A 418 16.26 1.24 14.95
N ALA A 419 16.05 0.91 16.24
CA ALA A 419 16.88 -0.07 16.95
C ALA A 419 16.83 -1.47 16.31
N LEU A 420 15.71 -1.82 15.67
CA LEU A 420 15.53 -3.07 14.93
C LEU A 420 16.02 -3.00 13.47
N GLY A 421 16.41 -1.81 13.00
CA GLY A 421 16.87 -1.53 11.64
C GLY A 421 15.78 -1.42 10.59
N PHE A 422 14.52 -1.40 11.00
CA PHE A 422 13.37 -1.30 10.09
C PHE A 422 13.14 0.12 9.60
N GLY A 423 13.47 1.12 10.42
CA GLY A 423 13.24 2.53 10.16
C GLY A 423 11.80 2.86 9.75
N ALA A 424 11.63 3.76 8.80
CA ALA A 424 10.33 4.04 8.19
C ALA A 424 10.05 2.96 7.13
N TYR A 425 9.63 1.78 7.59
CA TYR A 425 9.39 0.60 6.75
C TYR A 425 8.15 0.75 5.85
N HIS A 426 8.05 -0.13 4.85
CA HIS A 426 6.94 -0.18 3.88
C HIS A 426 5.55 0.04 4.51
N THR A 427 4.79 1.00 3.98
CA THR A 427 3.41 1.35 4.37
C THR A 427 3.23 1.82 5.83
N VAL A 428 4.29 2.19 6.56
CA VAL A 428 4.15 2.64 7.95
C VAL A 428 3.36 3.95 8.07
N GLU A 429 3.26 4.73 7.00
CA GLU A 429 2.45 5.95 6.91
C GLU A 429 0.96 5.72 7.10
N LEU A 430 0.46 4.50 6.89
CA LEU A 430 -0.96 4.17 7.11
C LEU A 430 -1.39 4.46 8.56
N ASN A 431 -0.46 4.42 9.53
CA ASN A 431 -0.71 4.82 10.92
C ASN A 431 -0.92 6.34 11.06
N GLY A 432 -0.34 7.14 10.16
CA GLY A 432 -0.60 8.56 10.03
C GLY A 432 -1.88 8.86 9.24
N VAL A 433 -2.20 8.07 8.20
CA VAL A 433 -3.37 8.27 7.34
C VAL A 433 -4.68 7.88 8.05
N PHE A 434 -4.76 6.68 8.60
CA PHE A 434 -5.98 6.20 9.28
C PHE A 434 -6.02 6.59 10.76
N GLY A 435 -4.88 6.97 11.33
CA GLY A 435 -4.71 7.23 12.75
C GLY A 435 -4.17 6.03 13.49
N ALA A 436 -3.37 6.29 14.51
CA ALA A 436 -2.61 5.25 15.19
C ALA A 436 -3.49 4.13 15.76
N ALA A 437 -4.70 4.43 16.22
CA ALA A 437 -5.60 3.44 16.82
C ALA A 437 -6.38 2.58 15.80
N ASN A 438 -6.25 2.86 14.50
CA ASN A 438 -7.19 2.38 13.50
C ASN A 438 -6.61 1.37 12.50
N THR A 439 -5.32 1.09 12.59
CA THR A 439 -4.64 0.07 11.79
C THR A 439 -4.56 -1.26 12.56
N ASP A 440 -4.13 -2.35 11.91
CA ASP A 440 -3.89 -3.66 12.55
C ASP A 440 -2.45 -3.85 13.02
N GLY A 441 -1.54 -2.99 12.60
CA GLY A 441 -0.11 -3.28 12.57
C GLY A 441 0.64 -3.12 13.88
N ALA A 442 -0.07 -3.03 15.02
CA ALA A 442 0.49 -2.57 16.28
C ALA A 442 1.32 -1.28 16.05
N PRO A 443 0.64 -0.12 15.88
CA PRO A 443 1.31 1.12 15.49
C PRO A 443 2.56 1.34 16.34
N PRO A 444 3.68 1.82 15.78
CA PRO A 444 4.83 2.16 16.59
C PRO A 444 4.39 3.10 17.72
N ALA A 445 4.86 2.85 18.94
CA ALA A 445 4.31 3.52 20.13
C ALA A 445 4.43 5.04 20.05
N SER A 446 5.41 5.54 19.30
CA SER A 446 5.61 6.96 19.02
C SER A 446 4.42 7.64 18.33
N TYR A 447 3.55 6.92 17.60
CA TYR A 447 2.41 7.50 16.88
C TYR A 447 1.20 7.77 17.77
N ARG A 448 1.14 7.15 18.96
CA ARG A 448 0.02 7.32 19.89
C ARG A 448 0.01 8.74 20.45
N SER A 449 -1.11 9.18 21.03
CA SER A 449 -1.34 10.58 21.45
C SER A 449 -0.25 11.20 22.34
N ASN A 450 0.49 10.40 23.12
CA ASN A 450 1.58 10.87 23.99
C ASN A 450 2.98 10.48 23.46
N GLY A 451 3.06 9.92 22.26
CA GLY A 451 4.31 9.50 21.63
C GLY A 451 5.01 10.63 20.90
N THR A 452 6.30 10.45 20.63
CA THR A 452 7.16 11.45 19.98
C THR A 452 6.71 11.83 18.57
N ASN A 453 5.95 10.97 17.89
CA ASN A 453 5.40 11.16 16.55
C ASN A 453 3.90 11.46 16.55
N ALA A 454 3.26 11.73 17.70
CA ALA A 454 1.82 12.00 17.78
C ALA A 454 1.35 13.11 16.81
N ALA A 455 2.19 14.16 16.66
CA ALA A 455 1.87 15.32 15.82
C ALA A 455 1.87 15.01 14.31
N ILE A 456 2.51 13.94 13.84
CA ILE A 456 2.52 13.62 12.41
C ILE A 456 1.16 13.11 11.94
N VAL A 457 0.41 12.45 12.81
CA VAL A 457 -0.88 11.81 12.49
C VAL A 457 -1.90 12.82 11.93
N PRO A 458 -2.28 13.89 12.66
CA PRO A 458 -3.24 14.86 12.13
C PRO A 458 -2.72 15.63 10.90
N ILE A 459 -1.39 15.77 10.75
CA ILE A 459 -0.79 16.43 9.58
C ILE A 459 -0.97 15.55 8.33
N THR A 460 -0.63 14.27 8.42
CA THR A 460 -0.83 13.30 7.34
C THR A 460 -2.31 13.20 6.97
N MET A 461 -3.20 13.04 7.95
CA MET A 461 -4.66 13.03 7.72
C MET A 461 -5.14 14.27 6.97
N ALA A 462 -4.65 15.46 7.31
CA ALA A 462 -5.10 16.71 6.70
C ALA A 462 -4.78 16.77 5.21
N TYR A 463 -3.55 16.38 4.80
CA TYR A 463 -3.18 16.34 3.38
C TYR A 463 -4.02 15.32 2.60
N TRP A 464 -4.21 14.11 3.14
CA TRP A 464 -5.02 13.08 2.49
C TRP A 464 -6.48 13.52 2.36
N ALA A 465 -7.09 14.01 3.44
CA ALA A 465 -8.47 14.49 3.43
C ALA A 465 -8.65 15.70 2.51
N SER A 466 -7.68 16.62 2.47
CA SER A 466 -7.69 17.76 1.53
C SER A 466 -7.74 17.27 0.09
N PHE A 467 -6.89 16.31 -0.26
CA PHE A 467 -6.87 15.75 -1.61
C PHE A 467 -8.16 14.99 -1.95
N VAL A 468 -8.72 14.21 -1.02
CA VAL A 468 -10.01 13.52 -1.22
C VAL A 468 -11.15 14.52 -1.47
N LYS A 469 -11.14 15.65 -0.78
CA LYS A 469 -12.19 16.68 -0.91
C LYS A 469 -12.03 17.56 -2.15
N THR A 470 -10.81 17.86 -2.56
CA THR A 470 -10.53 18.97 -3.49
C THR A 470 -9.63 18.61 -4.67
N LEU A 471 -9.04 17.41 -4.68
CA LEU A 471 -7.99 16.98 -5.61
C LEU A 471 -6.68 17.79 -5.50
N ASP A 472 -6.54 18.59 -4.43
CA ASP A 472 -5.34 19.33 -4.06
C ASP A 472 -5.00 19.02 -2.58
N PRO A 473 -3.81 18.50 -2.26
CA PRO A 473 -3.43 18.26 -0.87
C PRO A 473 -3.32 19.56 -0.05
N ASN A 474 -3.29 20.74 -0.70
CA ASN A 474 -3.02 22.01 -0.04
C ASN A 474 -4.25 22.76 0.48
N ALA A 475 -5.42 22.54 -0.09
CA ALA A 475 -6.62 23.35 0.16
C ALA A 475 -7.01 23.38 1.65
N ASP A 476 -6.96 22.23 2.31
CA ASP A 476 -7.33 22.03 3.71
C ASP A 476 -6.17 21.43 4.55
N ARG A 477 -4.92 21.69 4.16
CA ARG A 477 -3.74 21.22 4.92
C ARG A 477 -3.69 21.86 6.32
N ALA A 478 -3.05 21.19 7.27
CA ALA A 478 -2.95 21.68 8.64
C ALA A 478 -2.19 23.03 8.71
N PRO A 479 -2.62 23.99 9.56
CA PRO A 479 -1.94 25.28 9.69
C PRO A 479 -0.45 25.14 10.04
N GLY A 480 0.39 25.97 9.43
CA GLY A 480 1.85 25.95 9.65
C GLY A 480 2.59 24.82 8.93
N THR A 481 1.89 23.96 8.18
CA THR A 481 2.52 22.95 7.32
C THR A 481 2.88 23.54 5.95
N PRO A 482 3.98 23.07 5.33
CA PRO A 482 4.47 23.59 4.06
C PRO A 482 3.47 23.36 2.92
N GLU A 483 3.56 24.19 1.89
CA GLU A 483 2.91 23.89 0.62
C GLU A 483 3.54 22.64 -0.01
N TRP A 484 2.71 21.68 -0.38
CA TRP A 484 3.10 20.51 -1.14
C TRP A 484 3.05 20.83 -2.63
N LYS A 485 4.22 21.07 -3.22
CA LYS A 485 4.32 21.40 -4.64
C LYS A 485 4.17 20.14 -5.51
N PRO A 486 3.59 20.24 -6.71
CA PRO A 486 3.54 19.13 -7.65
C PRO A 486 4.94 18.63 -8.05
N TRP A 487 5.04 17.33 -8.27
CA TRP A 487 6.19 16.69 -8.89
C TRP A 487 6.33 17.15 -10.35
N THR A 488 7.57 17.33 -10.78
CA THR A 488 7.92 17.59 -12.18
C THR A 488 9.10 16.72 -12.58
N VAL A 489 9.16 16.36 -13.87
CA VAL A 489 10.24 15.52 -14.41
C VAL A 489 11.64 16.12 -14.14
N ALA A 490 11.77 17.45 -14.21
CA ALA A 490 13.04 18.13 -13.97
C ALA A 490 13.33 18.43 -12.49
N GLY A 491 12.29 18.81 -11.73
CA GLY A 491 12.43 19.21 -10.34
C GLY A 491 12.57 18.04 -9.39
N GLN A 492 11.79 16.97 -9.61
CA GLN A 492 11.75 15.76 -8.76
C GLN A 492 11.66 16.10 -7.26
N GLU A 493 10.85 17.11 -6.94
CA GLU A 493 10.63 17.59 -5.58
C GLU A 493 9.48 16.84 -4.92
N ARG A 494 9.64 16.53 -3.63
CA ARG A 494 8.68 15.77 -2.84
C ARG A 494 8.52 16.35 -1.45
N LEU A 495 7.36 16.13 -0.85
CA LEU A 495 7.14 16.48 0.54
C LEU A 495 7.73 15.39 1.45
N ARG A 496 8.64 15.76 2.35
CA ARG A 496 9.13 14.87 3.40
C ARG A 496 8.19 14.92 4.59
N PHE A 497 7.64 13.78 4.99
CA PHE A 497 6.97 13.61 6.28
C PHE A 497 7.97 13.11 7.31
N GLN A 498 8.43 14.00 8.19
CA GLN A 498 9.26 13.67 9.34
C GLN A 498 8.86 14.56 10.50
N THR A 499 8.58 13.97 11.66
CA THR A 499 8.16 14.74 12.85
C THR A 499 9.18 15.81 13.20
N GLY A 500 8.72 17.06 13.35
CA GLY A 500 9.56 18.22 13.60
C GLY A 500 10.36 18.73 12.40
N ASN A 501 10.25 18.11 11.22
CA ASN A 501 11.01 18.49 10.02
C ASN A 501 10.27 18.17 8.71
N ILE A 502 9.01 18.60 8.61
CA ILE A 502 8.18 18.46 7.41
C ILE A 502 8.54 19.58 6.43
N GLY A 503 8.84 19.23 5.18
CA GLY A 503 9.28 20.21 4.19
C GLY A 503 9.45 19.61 2.81
N MET A 504 9.38 20.46 1.78
CA MET A 504 9.77 20.05 0.43
C MET A 504 11.26 19.71 0.41
N GLU A 505 11.61 18.65 -0.31
CA GLU A 505 12.98 18.24 -0.59
C GLU A 505 13.09 17.79 -2.04
N LYS A 506 14.29 17.92 -2.62
CA LYS A 506 14.60 17.30 -3.91
C LYS A 506 15.00 15.84 -3.69
N MET A 507 14.50 14.93 -4.53
CA MET A 507 15.04 13.57 -4.60
C MET A 507 16.54 13.64 -4.91
N ASN A 508 17.36 13.01 -4.08
CA ASN A 508 18.81 13.23 -4.15
C ASN A 508 19.43 12.65 -5.43
N ASP A 509 20.49 13.29 -5.93
CA ASP A 509 21.11 12.92 -7.21
C ASP A 509 21.65 11.48 -7.21
N THR A 510 22.11 10.98 -6.05
CA THR A 510 22.56 9.59 -5.89
C THR A 510 21.42 8.59 -6.09
N GLN A 511 20.23 8.88 -5.58
CA GLN A 511 19.04 8.05 -5.71
C GLN A 511 18.52 8.12 -7.16
N ASN A 512 18.56 9.30 -7.78
CA ASN A 512 18.23 9.44 -9.21
C ASN A 512 19.18 8.64 -10.11
N ALA A 513 20.49 8.67 -9.83
CA ALA A 513 21.48 7.88 -10.55
C ALA A 513 21.24 6.36 -10.37
N ARG A 514 20.86 5.93 -9.16
CA ARG A 514 20.45 4.54 -8.89
C ARG A 514 19.21 4.15 -9.68
N CYS A 515 18.18 4.99 -9.73
CA CYS A 515 16.99 4.70 -10.52
C CYS A 515 17.29 4.64 -12.02
N THR A 516 18.15 5.52 -12.51
CA THR A 516 18.62 5.47 -13.91
C THR A 516 19.37 4.18 -14.23
N MET A 517 20.23 3.73 -13.31
CA MET A 517 20.96 2.47 -13.43
C MET A 517 20.01 1.26 -13.41
N LEU A 518 19.02 1.26 -12.52
CA LEU A 518 18.05 0.18 -12.34
C LEU A 518 16.96 0.14 -13.41
N ASN A 519 16.79 1.17 -14.24
CA ASN A 519 15.70 1.26 -15.21
C ASN A 519 15.47 0.00 -16.07
N PRO A 520 16.52 -0.66 -16.63
CA PRO A 520 16.33 -1.92 -17.37
C PRO A 520 15.81 -3.06 -16.48
N MET A 521 16.26 -3.13 -15.21
CA MET A 521 15.78 -4.11 -14.24
C MET A 521 14.30 -3.93 -13.92
N LEU A 522 13.80 -2.69 -13.77
CA LEU A 522 12.40 -2.45 -13.40
C LEU A 522 11.41 -3.10 -14.38
N ALA A 523 11.71 -3.02 -15.68
CA ALA A 523 10.90 -3.68 -16.71
C ALA A 523 10.96 -5.22 -16.59
N ALA A 524 12.13 -5.78 -16.26
CA ALA A 524 12.30 -7.22 -16.06
C ALA A 524 11.66 -7.74 -14.76
N VAL A 525 11.45 -6.88 -13.75
CA VAL A 525 10.69 -7.22 -12.55
C VAL A 525 9.19 -7.34 -12.88
N GLU A 526 8.69 -6.47 -13.75
CA GLU A 526 7.28 -6.49 -14.18
C GLU A 526 7.00 -7.63 -15.17
N VAL A 527 7.88 -7.85 -16.16
CA VAL A 527 7.64 -8.82 -17.24
C VAL A 527 8.73 -9.91 -17.24
N PRO A 528 8.36 -11.19 -17.04
CA PRO A 528 9.32 -12.28 -17.10
C PRO A 528 10.01 -12.39 -18.47
N THR A 529 11.34 -12.46 -18.46
CA THR A 529 12.16 -12.68 -19.66
C THR A 529 12.34 -14.16 -19.97
N SER A 530 12.53 -14.49 -21.25
CA SER A 530 12.96 -15.82 -21.70
C SER A 530 14.49 -15.95 -21.86
N LYS A 531 15.25 -14.88 -21.64
CA LYS A 531 16.72 -14.82 -21.81
C LYS A 531 17.41 -14.51 -20.48
N PRO A 532 17.77 -15.53 -19.68
CA PRO A 532 18.49 -15.32 -18.42
C PRO A 532 19.92 -14.84 -18.68
N GLY A 533 20.46 -14.01 -17.79
CA GLY A 533 21.85 -13.58 -17.77
C GLY A 533 22.26 -12.56 -18.84
N THR A 534 21.33 -11.95 -19.57
CA THR A 534 21.62 -11.03 -20.70
C THR A 534 21.28 -9.57 -20.43
N LEU A 535 20.58 -9.25 -19.35
CA LEU A 535 20.14 -7.89 -19.05
C LEU A 535 21.29 -7.07 -18.49
N GLU A 536 21.70 -6.06 -19.24
CA GLU A 536 22.68 -5.06 -18.84
C GLU A 536 22.01 -3.87 -18.15
N LEU A 537 22.57 -3.46 -17.01
CA LEU A 537 22.22 -2.22 -16.33
C LEU A 537 23.09 -1.07 -16.84
N ASN A 538 22.56 0.15 -16.76
CA ASN A 538 23.32 1.32 -17.18
C ASN A 538 24.36 1.65 -16.12
N SER A 539 25.66 1.61 -16.47
CA SER A 539 26.68 2.22 -15.61
C SER A 539 26.38 3.73 -15.58
N ALA A 540 26.13 4.27 -14.38
CA ALA A 540 25.92 5.70 -14.24
C ALA A 540 27.23 6.42 -14.63
N SER A 541 27.30 6.93 -15.86
CA SER A 541 28.37 7.82 -16.30
C SER A 541 28.25 9.14 -15.54
N GLY A 542 28.86 9.21 -14.35
CA GLY A 542 28.82 10.44 -13.53
C GLY A 542 29.34 10.37 -12.10
N VAL A 543 29.53 9.20 -11.49
CA VAL A 543 30.16 9.12 -10.15
C VAL A 543 31.67 9.00 -10.34
N GLY A 544 32.33 10.15 -10.53
CA GLY A 544 33.78 10.23 -10.44
C GLY A 544 34.25 9.73 -9.08
N ASN A 545 35.31 8.91 -9.10
CA ASN A 545 36.11 8.60 -7.92
C ASN A 545 36.45 9.89 -7.19
N ALA A 546 35.79 10.17 -6.06
CA ALA A 546 36.34 11.05 -5.06
C ALA A 546 37.48 10.29 -4.36
N SER A 547 38.63 10.25 -5.02
CA SER A 547 39.89 9.91 -4.38
C SER A 547 40.14 10.91 -3.26
N SER A 548 40.37 10.40 -2.06
CA SER A 548 40.87 11.13 -0.92
C SER A 548 42.14 11.92 -1.28
N THR A 549 42.00 13.23 -1.44
CA THR A 549 43.10 14.17 -1.26
C THR A 549 42.75 15.04 -0.07
N GLY A 550 43.31 14.68 1.09
CA GLY A 550 43.15 15.46 2.32
C GLY A 550 43.78 16.84 2.18
N PRO A 551 43.26 17.86 2.86
CA PRO A 551 43.99 19.11 3.04
C PRO A 551 45.19 18.84 3.95
N GLY A 552 46.38 19.15 3.44
CA GLY A 552 47.65 18.98 4.13
C GLY A 552 47.70 19.75 5.45
N ILE A 553 48.22 19.07 6.47
CA ILE A 553 48.61 19.62 7.76
C ILE A 553 49.93 20.38 7.57
N PRO A 554 50.03 21.67 7.94
CA PRO A 554 51.32 22.34 8.06
C PRO A 554 52.07 21.83 9.31
N GLN A 555 53.35 21.52 9.12
CA GLN A 555 54.28 21.10 10.16
C GLN A 555 54.39 22.13 11.30
N ALA A 556 54.45 21.62 12.54
CA ALA A 556 54.77 22.40 13.73
C ALA A 556 56.24 22.86 13.72
N GLN A 557 56.46 24.14 14.00
CA GLN A 557 57.73 24.64 14.53
C GLN A 557 57.51 25.14 15.97
N SER A 558 58.51 24.83 16.77
CA SER A 558 58.69 25.02 18.21
C SER A 558 58.69 26.48 18.67
N GLY A 559 58.21 26.70 19.90
CA GLY A 559 58.77 27.72 20.80
C GLY A 559 57.76 28.52 21.62
N GLY A 560 57.93 28.52 22.94
CA GLY A 560 57.65 29.69 23.79
C GLY A 560 56.33 29.70 24.58
N ASP A 561 56.44 29.33 25.85
CA ASP A 561 55.84 29.93 27.05
C ASP A 561 54.39 30.45 27.04
N MET A 562 53.54 29.83 27.87
CA MET A 562 52.62 30.58 28.74
C MET A 562 52.35 29.87 30.09
N PRO A 563 52.16 30.63 31.19
CA PRO A 563 52.17 30.10 32.55
C PRO A 563 50.80 29.64 33.07
N SER A 564 50.90 28.88 34.16
CA SER A 564 49.86 28.26 34.97
C SER A 564 48.71 29.17 35.42
N LEU A 565 47.52 28.57 35.55
CA LEU A 565 46.66 28.73 36.72
C LEU A 565 45.91 27.42 37.01
N ALA A 566 46.23 26.87 38.18
CA ALA A 566 45.66 25.67 38.80
C ALA A 566 44.30 25.98 39.46
N THR A 567 43.37 25.03 39.54
CA THR A 567 42.97 24.23 40.73
C THR A 567 41.45 23.98 40.56
N ALA A 568 40.77 22.93 41.03
CA ALA A 568 41.05 21.88 42.00
C ALA A 568 40.21 20.62 41.69
N ALA A 569 40.72 19.47 42.12
CA ALA A 569 40.01 18.22 42.39
C ALA A 569 39.03 18.43 43.59
N ASN A 570 38.08 17.57 43.98
CA ASN A 570 38.04 16.10 44.12
C ASN A 570 36.61 15.71 44.67
N PRO A 571 36.30 14.50 45.22
CA PRO A 571 35.19 13.63 44.72
C PRO A 571 34.15 13.13 45.78
N ILE A 572 33.15 12.32 45.34
CA ILE A 572 32.45 11.13 45.99
C ILE A 572 31.82 11.33 47.41
N PRO A 573 30.59 10.81 47.77
CA PRO A 573 30.36 9.35 47.88
C PRO A 573 28.96 8.72 47.69
N LEU A 574 29.07 7.41 47.42
CA LEU A 574 28.18 6.27 47.72
C LEU A 574 27.29 6.37 48.98
N CYS A 575 26.09 5.77 48.89
CA CYS A 575 25.58 4.88 49.94
C CYS A 575 24.66 3.78 49.38
N LEU A 576 24.67 2.66 50.10
CA LEU A 576 24.33 1.29 49.72
C LEU A 576 23.21 0.75 50.65
N GLN A 577 22.45 -0.25 50.18
CA GLN A 577 21.75 -1.37 50.90
C GLN A 577 20.31 -1.56 50.35
N ARG A 578 19.94 -2.64 49.62
CA ARG A 578 19.82 -4.09 49.91
C ARG A 578 18.75 -4.48 50.95
N MET A 579 17.70 -5.18 50.48
CA MET A 579 17.08 -6.43 50.98
C MET A 579 16.07 -6.91 49.90
N THR A 580 16.31 -8.00 49.14
CA THR A 580 15.82 -9.41 49.32
C THR A 580 14.30 -9.54 49.51
N GLY A 581 13.50 -10.34 48.78
CA GLY A 581 13.71 -11.29 47.69
C GLY A 581 12.41 -12.11 47.38
N VAL A 582 12.41 -12.78 46.23
CA VAL A 582 11.75 -14.07 45.88
C VAL A 582 10.22 -14.14 45.58
N ALA A 583 9.88 -14.40 44.30
CA ALA A 583 9.05 -15.52 43.76
C ALA A 583 8.81 -15.27 42.24
N LEU A 584 9.52 -15.91 41.29
CA LEU A 584 9.39 -17.26 40.69
C LEU A 584 8.21 -17.47 39.69
N PHE A 585 8.62 -17.72 38.43
CA PHE A 585 8.04 -18.54 37.33
C PHE A 585 6.70 -18.18 36.66
N VAL A 586 6.73 -17.96 35.34
CA VAL A 586 6.35 -18.96 34.30
C VAL A 586 7.13 -18.69 33.00
N SER A 587 7.67 -19.76 32.42
CA SER A 587 8.51 -19.82 31.22
C SER A 587 7.75 -19.87 29.89
N ALA A 588 8.41 -19.31 28.88
CA ALA A 588 8.66 -19.82 27.52
C ALA A 588 7.64 -20.78 26.85
N LEU A 589 7.13 -20.32 25.70
CA LEU A 589 6.87 -21.14 24.52
C LEU A 589 6.64 -20.20 23.33
N LEU A 590 7.49 -20.26 22.30
CA LEU A 590 7.18 -20.11 20.87
C LEU A 590 8.49 -20.11 20.05
N SER A 591 8.94 -21.32 19.75
CA SER A 591 9.73 -21.64 18.56
C SER A 591 8.94 -22.70 17.80
N LEU A 592 8.33 -22.30 16.68
CA LEU A 592 8.04 -23.08 15.46
C LEU A 592 7.30 -22.19 14.46
#